data_AF-A0A3P7RKY9-F1
#
_entry.id   AF-A0A3P7RKY9-F1
#
_cell.length_a   1.000
_cell.length_b   1.000
_cell.length_c   1.000
_cell.angle_alpha   90.00
_cell.angle_beta   90.00
_cell.angle_gamma   90.00
#
_symmetry.space_group_name_H-M   'P 1'
#
loop_
_entity.id
_entity.type
_entity.pdbx_description
1 polymer ?
#
loop_
_entity_poly.entity_id
_entity_poly.type
_entity_poly.pdbx_seq_one_letter_code
_entity_poly.pdbx_strand_id
1 'polypeptide(L)'
;MLCASPDAECKQKNYSAFLESLNNDSQREADHVYAMWSDVDEVLLFRGMTWGKPTSRIPGMNGRWVSDRNGHMAMKDLTELRQYEAVVHHSI
;
A
#
# COMPACT_ATOMS: atom_id res chain seq x y z
N MET A 1 -19.76 -0.79 11.03
CA MET A 1 -18.51 -0.49 10.29
C MET A 1 -17.97 -1.82 9.77
N LEU A 2 -18.34 -2.23 8.55
CA LEU A 2 -18.25 -3.62 8.08
C LEU A 2 -16.94 -4.00 7.38
N CYS A 3 -15.92 -3.14 7.44
CA CYS A 3 -14.68 -3.33 6.70
C CYS A 3 -13.44 -3.04 7.57
N ALA A 4 -13.51 -3.28 8.88
CA ALA A 4 -12.37 -3.12 9.79
C ALA A 4 -11.55 -4.43 9.93
N SER A 5 -11.97 -5.51 9.27
CA SER A 5 -11.32 -6.83 9.37
C SER A 5 -10.89 -7.33 7.99
N PRO A 6 -9.69 -7.93 7.85
CA PRO A 6 -9.21 -8.51 6.59
C PRO A 6 -9.99 -9.76 6.14
N ASP A 7 -10.81 -10.37 7.01
CA ASP A 7 -11.51 -11.64 6.76
C ASP A 7 -12.96 -11.51 6.29
N ALA A 8 -13.46 -10.29 6.08
CA ALA A 8 -14.82 -10.06 5.60
C ALA A 8 -14.82 -9.63 4.12
N GLU A 9 -15.67 -10.25 3.29
CA GLU A 9 -15.97 -9.73 1.94
C GLU A 9 -16.61 -8.34 2.05
N CYS A 10 -15.77 -7.30 2.08
CA CYS A 10 -16.21 -5.92 2.12
C CYS A 10 -16.57 -5.44 0.71
N LYS A 11 -17.85 -5.59 0.33
CA LYS A 11 -18.42 -4.80 -0.78
C LYS A 11 -18.86 -3.43 -0.25
N GLN A 12 -18.04 -2.42 -0.52
CA GLN A 12 -18.34 -1.02 -0.20
C GLN A 12 -19.60 -0.54 -0.94
N LYS A 13 -20.50 0.13 -0.23
CA LYS A 13 -21.58 0.94 -0.83
C LYS A 13 -21.14 2.41 -0.82
N ASN A 14 -21.32 3.13 -1.92
CA ASN A 14 -20.87 4.52 -2.09
C ASN A 14 -19.34 4.69 -2.00
N TYR A 15 -18.58 3.76 -2.56
CA TYR A 15 -17.14 3.96 -2.76
C TYR A 15 -16.92 5.05 -3.81
N SER A 16 -15.82 5.80 -3.70
CA SER A 16 -15.47 6.78 -4.72
C SER A 16 -15.30 6.08 -6.06
N ALA A 17 -16.07 6.50 -7.08
CA ALA A 17 -15.98 5.93 -8.42
C ALA A 17 -14.56 6.03 -9.00
N PHE A 18 -13.83 7.10 -8.64
CA PHE A 18 -12.42 7.27 -9.02
C PHE A 18 -11.51 6.21 -8.38
N LEU A 19 -11.69 5.93 -7.09
CA LEU A 19 -10.88 4.91 -6.42
C LEU A 19 -11.29 3.50 -6.87
N GLU A 20 -12.56 3.29 -7.21
CA GLU A 20 -13.03 2.04 -7.79
C GLU A 20 -12.38 1.80 -9.16
N SER A 21 -12.40 2.80 -10.04
CA SER A 21 -11.76 2.70 -11.34
C SER A 21 -10.26 2.47 -11.22
N LEU A 22 -9.57 3.19 -10.32
CA LEU A 22 -8.13 3.04 -10.11
C LEU A 22 -7.76 1.65 -9.59
N ASN A 23 -8.54 1.09 -8.65
CA ASN A 23 -8.28 -0.24 -8.11
C ASN A 23 -8.64 -1.38 -9.07
N ASN A 24 -9.52 -1.14 -10.03
CA ASN A 24 -9.91 -2.09 -11.07
C ASN A 24 -9.05 -1.95 -12.35
N ASP A 25 -8.24 -0.90 -12.43
CA ASP A 25 -7.30 -0.73 -13.53
C ASP A 25 -6.16 -1.75 -13.41
N SER A 26 -5.93 -2.48 -14.49
CA SER A 26 -4.86 -3.48 -14.60
C SER A 26 -3.63 -2.93 -15.31
N GLN A 27 -3.69 -1.68 -15.78
CA GLN A 27 -2.58 -1.00 -16.42
C GLN A 27 -1.45 -0.84 -15.40
N ARG A 28 -0.27 -1.34 -15.78
CA ARG A 28 0.94 -1.18 -15.00
C ARG A 28 1.57 0.17 -15.34
N GLU A 29 1.98 0.90 -14.31
CA GLU A 29 2.72 2.15 -14.46
C GLU A 29 4.18 1.90 -14.93
N ALA A 30 4.75 0.74 -14.58
CA ALA A 30 6.11 0.37 -14.94
C ALA A 30 6.32 -1.16 -15.06
N ASP A 31 7.45 -1.55 -15.63
CA ASP A 31 7.91 -2.94 -15.74
C ASP A 31 8.16 -3.58 -14.36
N HIS A 32 8.60 -2.78 -13.39
CA HIS A 32 8.81 -3.18 -12.00
C HIS A 32 8.14 -2.18 -11.06
N VAL A 33 7.15 -2.64 -10.30
CA VAL A 33 6.32 -1.81 -9.41
C VAL A 33 6.43 -2.36 -7.99
N TYR A 34 6.85 -1.53 -7.05
CA TYR A 34 6.97 -1.90 -5.64
C TYR A 34 6.23 -0.90 -4.76
N ALA A 35 5.65 -1.39 -3.67
CA ALA A 35 4.97 -0.56 -2.69
C ALA A 35 5.58 -0.79 -1.30
N MET A 36 5.86 0.29 -0.58
CA MET A 36 6.33 0.24 0.80
C MET A 36 5.51 1.18 1.67
N TRP A 37 5.14 0.72 2.86
CA TRP A 37 4.38 1.50 3.84
C TRP A 37 4.68 1.05 5.26
N SER A 38 4.04 1.68 6.24
CA SER A 38 4.20 1.35 7.65
C SER A 38 2.87 1.05 8.34
N ASP A 39 2.92 0.06 9.24
CA ASP A 39 1.82 -0.27 10.15
C ASP A 39 1.71 0.72 11.32
N VAL A 40 2.78 1.47 11.60
CA VAL A 40 2.85 2.49 12.66
C VAL A 40 2.80 3.92 12.08
N ASP A 41 2.38 4.06 10.83
CA ASP A 41 2.20 5.34 10.16
C ASP A 41 1.14 6.20 10.86
N GLU A 42 1.58 7.31 11.43
CA GLU A 42 0.75 8.25 12.19
C GLU A 42 -0.18 9.10 11.31
N VAL A 43 0.03 9.13 9.99
CA VAL A 43 -0.81 9.87 9.03
C VAL A 43 -1.87 8.96 8.42
N LEU A 44 -1.48 7.76 7.99
CA LEU A 44 -2.41 6.79 7.41
C LEU A 44 -3.28 6.11 8.46
N LEU A 45 -2.79 6.06 9.72
CA LEU A 45 -3.47 5.50 10.90
C LEU A 45 -3.91 4.04 10.71
N PHE A 46 -4.35 3.36 11.78
CA PHE A 46 -4.94 2.02 11.71
C PHE A 46 -4.20 1.01 10.79
N ARG A 47 -2.86 1.00 10.83
CA ARG A 47 -2.01 0.16 9.96
C ARG A 47 -2.22 0.37 8.45
N GLY A 48 -2.58 1.60 8.07
CA GLY A 48 -2.90 1.98 6.70
C GLY A 48 -4.17 1.34 6.15
N MET A 49 -5.06 0.81 7.00
CA MET A 49 -6.26 0.10 6.55
C MET A 49 -7.39 1.07 6.19
N THR A 50 -7.82 1.04 4.93
CA THR A 50 -8.98 1.77 4.45
C THR A 50 -9.98 0.78 3.87
N TRP A 51 -11.14 0.66 4.51
CA TRP A 51 -12.20 -0.27 4.12
C TRP A 51 -11.73 -1.73 3.95
N GLY A 52 -10.88 -2.19 4.87
CA GLY A 52 -10.49 -3.61 4.97
C GLY A 52 -9.33 -3.99 4.05
N LYS A 53 -8.75 -3.02 3.35
CA LYS A 53 -7.58 -3.18 2.51
C LYS A 53 -6.48 -2.18 2.90
N PRO A 54 -5.19 -2.56 2.82
CA PRO A 54 -4.11 -1.60 2.95
C PRO A 54 -4.20 -0.56 1.84
N THR A 55 -4.23 0.72 2.20
CA THR A 55 -4.36 1.85 1.26
C THR A 55 -3.19 1.92 0.27
N SER A 56 -1.98 1.61 0.74
CA SER A 56 -0.76 1.67 -0.07
C SER A 56 -0.55 0.46 -0.97
N ARG A 57 -1.44 -0.54 -0.92
CA ARG A 57 -1.38 -1.70 -1.81
C ARG A 57 -2.00 -1.32 -3.15
N ILE A 58 -1.18 -1.30 -4.20
CA ILE A 58 -1.61 -0.99 -5.56
C ILE A 58 -1.75 -2.26 -6.43
N PRO A 59 -2.67 -2.28 -7.41
CA PRO A 59 -2.76 -3.35 -8.40
C PRO A 59 -1.45 -3.52 -9.20
N GLY A 60 -1.13 -4.75 -9.61
CA GLY A 60 0.01 -5.01 -10.50
C GLY A 60 1.40 -4.90 -9.88
N MET A 61 1.54 -4.64 -8.58
CA MET A 61 2.85 -4.60 -7.91
C MET A 61 3.57 -5.95 -7.93
N ASN A 62 4.88 -5.93 -8.18
CA ASN A 62 5.77 -7.07 -8.13
C ASN A 62 6.10 -7.48 -6.69
N GLY A 63 6.13 -6.53 -5.76
CA GLY A 63 6.51 -6.78 -4.38
C GLY A 63 6.07 -5.68 -3.42
N ARG A 64 6.12 -5.99 -2.14
CA ARG A 64 5.83 -5.03 -1.07
C ARG A 64 6.72 -5.23 0.15
N TRP A 65 6.94 -4.15 0.88
CA TRP A 65 7.52 -4.20 2.21
C TRP A 65 6.69 -3.37 3.19
N VAL A 66 6.51 -3.89 4.41
CA VAL A 66 5.72 -3.24 5.46
C VAL A 66 6.60 -3.06 6.69
N SER A 67 6.78 -1.81 7.11
CA SER A 67 7.50 -1.49 8.35
C SER A 67 6.61 -1.65 9.57
N ASP A 68 7.18 -2.19 10.65
CA ASP A 68 6.58 -2.22 11.98
C ASP A 68 7.10 -1.09 12.90
N ARG A 69 7.97 -0.20 12.39
CA ARG A 69 8.75 0.75 13.21
C ARG A 69 8.82 2.18 12.68
N ASN A 70 8.78 2.38 11.37
CA ASN A 70 9.02 3.70 10.78
C ASN A 70 7.72 4.50 10.70
N GLY A 71 7.67 5.71 11.27
CA GLY A 71 6.56 6.64 11.04
C GLY A 71 6.51 7.13 9.58
N HIS A 72 5.52 7.96 9.25
CA HIS A 72 5.22 8.37 7.87
C HIS A 72 6.42 8.94 7.14
N MET A 73 7.13 9.90 7.76
CA MET A 73 8.33 10.51 7.17
C MET A 73 9.54 9.58 7.20
N ALA A 74 9.68 8.80 8.27
CA ALA A 74 10.78 7.85 8.42
C ALA A 74 10.75 6.72 7.38
N MET A 75 9.58 6.40 6.83
CA MET A 75 9.45 5.49 5.70
C MET A 75 10.25 5.97 4.49
N LYS A 76 10.32 7.27 4.25
CA LYS A 76 11.12 7.84 3.16
C LYS A 76 12.59 7.96 3.57
N ASP A 77 12.85 8.46 4.77
CA ASP A 77 14.19 8.91 5.15
C ASP A 77 15.12 7.80 5.67
N LEU A 78 14.56 6.70 6.20
CA LEU A 78 15.31 5.62 6.87
C LEU A 78 15.20 4.26 6.18
N THR A 79 14.80 4.24 4.90
CA THR A 79 14.64 3.00 4.11
C THR A 79 15.41 3.05 2.79
N GLU A 80 16.43 3.88 2.72
CA GLU A 80 17.23 4.16 1.52
C GLU A 80 17.81 2.88 0.90
N LEU A 81 18.26 1.92 1.74
CA LEU A 81 18.74 0.62 1.25
C LEU A 81 17.63 -0.17 0.56
N ARG A 82 16.41 -0.17 1.09
CA ARG A 82 15.26 -0.85 0.47
C ARG A 82 14.86 -0.19 -0.84
N GLN A 83 14.88 1.13 -0.88
CA GLN A 83 14.62 1.89 -2.11
C GLN A 83 15.67 1.58 -3.17
N TYR A 84 16.95 1.51 -2.79
CA TYR A 84 18.05 1.15 -3.68
C TYR A 84 17.89 -0.27 -4.24
N GLU A 85 17.60 -1.27 -3.40
CA GLU A 85 17.36 -2.64 -3.84
C GLU A 85 16.18 -2.74 -4.82
N ALA A 86 15.10 -2.01 -4.56
CA ALA A 86 13.92 -2.01 -5.44
C ALA A 86 14.23 -1.43 -6.83
N VAL A 87 15.07 -0.39 -6.90
CA VAL A 87 15.43 0.28 -8.16
C VAL A 87 16.52 -0.46 -8.93
N VAL A 88 17.58 -0.89 -8.25
CA VAL A 88 18.78 -1.44 -8.91
C VAL A 88 18.70 -2.95 -9.09
N HIS A 89 18.12 -3.64 -8.11
CA HIS A 89 18.08 -5.10 -8.07
C HIS A 89 16.68 -5.66 -8.33
N HIS A 90 15.67 -4.79 -8.48
CA HIS A 90 14.28 -5.19 -8.66
C HIS A 90 13.82 -6.20 -7.59
N SER A 91 14.20 -5.93 -6.34
CA SER A 91 13.92 -6.76 -5.17
C SER A 91 13.58 -5.89 -3.96
N ILE A 92 12.60 -6.30 -3.13
CA ILE A 92 12.15 -5.50 -1.97
C ILE A 92 11.99 -6.32 -0.70
#